data_AF-A0A2S8SQ44-F1
#
_entry.id   AF-A0A2S8SQ44-F1
#
_cell.length_a   1.000
_cell.length_b   1.000
_cell.length_c   1.000
_cell.angle_alpha   90.00
_cell.angle_beta   90.00
_cell.angle_gamma   90.00
#
_symmetry.space_group_name_H-M   'P 1'
#
loop_
_entity.id
_entity.type
_entity.pdbx_description
1 polymer ?
#
loop_
_entity_poly.entity_id
_entity_poly.type
_entity_poly.pdbx_seq_one_letter_code
_entity_poly.pdbx_strand_id
1 'polypeptide(L)'
;MDMSILRDLFDQTAQASAILGLDADFRQEIFAKRAGLAPFQIGKYGQLQEWIGDKDDPKNDHRHVSHLYAVFPSNQINASTPALFQAAKRSLIFRGDAGTGWSKAWKINFWARFLDGDHAHKMLTEALVNNTYPNLFDAHPPFKLTVTSARRPASLECFCNRKTANSICFPRYRARGPMVRFADSKRVAGLKWTSRGTAGN
;
A
#
# COMPACT_ATOMS: atom_id res chain seq x y z
N MET A 1 6.17 3.80 12.15
CA MET A 1 5.94 2.41 11.68
C MET A 1 5.39 1.53 12.80
N ASP A 2 6.06 1.48 13.94
CA ASP A 2 5.70 0.58 15.05
C ASP A 2 4.26 0.78 15.52
N MET A 3 3.82 2.03 15.69
CA MET A 3 2.44 2.35 16.08
C MET A 3 1.40 1.80 15.09
N SER A 4 1.69 1.85 13.78
CA SER A 4 0.78 1.27 12.79
C SER A 4 0.79 -0.26 12.82
N ILE A 5 1.93 -0.91 13.04
CA ILE A 5 1.99 -2.38 13.15
C ILE A 5 1.26 -2.85 14.41
N LEU A 6 1.49 -2.18 15.54
CA LEU A 6 0.83 -2.51 16.82
C LEU A 6 -0.69 -2.36 16.74
N ARG A 7 -1.21 -1.33 16.05
CA ARG A 7 -2.66 -1.21 15.81
C ARG A 7 -3.21 -2.40 15.06
N ASP A 8 -2.57 -2.79 13.96
CA ASP A 8 -2.99 -3.93 13.16
C ASP A 8 -2.90 -5.25 13.95
N LEU A 9 -1.85 -5.43 14.76
CA LEU A 9 -1.69 -6.58 15.63
C LEU A 9 -2.84 -6.65 16.65
N PHE A 10 -3.08 -5.56 17.37
CA PHE A 10 -4.14 -5.48 18.37
C PHE A 10 -5.53 -5.70 17.76
N ASP A 11 -5.83 -5.07 16.63
CA ASP A 11 -7.11 -5.25 15.93
C ASP A 11 -7.31 -6.70 15.48
N GLN A 12 -6.29 -7.32 14.88
CA GLN A 12 -6.38 -8.69 14.38
C GLN A 12 -6.45 -9.71 15.50
N THR A 13 -5.69 -9.54 16.59
CA THR A 13 -5.75 -10.43 17.75
C THR A 13 -7.12 -10.33 18.43
N ALA A 14 -7.64 -9.12 18.64
CA ALA A 14 -8.98 -8.95 19.21
C ALA A 14 -10.08 -9.53 18.32
N GLN A 15 -9.97 -9.36 17.00
CA GLN A 15 -10.89 -9.93 16.03
C GLN A 15 -10.85 -11.47 16.03
N ALA A 16 -9.65 -12.07 16.06
CA ALA A 16 -9.50 -13.52 16.11
C ALA A 16 -10.12 -14.10 17.39
N SER A 17 -9.82 -13.48 18.54
CA SER A 17 -10.42 -13.87 19.82
C SER A 17 -11.97 -13.76 19.79
N ALA A 18 -12.52 -12.70 19.18
CA ALA A 18 -13.97 -12.55 19.03
C ALA A 18 -14.61 -13.64 18.18
N ILE A 19 -13.97 -14.02 17.07
CA ILE A 19 -14.43 -15.10 16.18
C ILE A 19 -14.41 -16.46 16.88
N LEU A 20 -13.37 -16.73 17.67
CA LEU A 20 -13.21 -17.99 18.40
C LEU A 20 -14.07 -18.07 19.67
N GLY A 21 -14.59 -16.93 20.14
CA GLY A 21 -15.36 -16.86 21.39
C GLY A 21 -14.51 -17.06 22.66
N LEU A 22 -13.20 -16.81 22.59
CA LEU A 22 -12.25 -17.01 23.70
C LEU A 22 -11.72 -15.68 24.25
N ASP A 23 -11.09 -15.68 25.43
CA ASP A 23 -10.24 -14.59 25.96
C ASP A 23 -10.89 -13.20 26.04
N ALA A 24 -12.12 -13.10 26.53
CA ALA A 24 -12.86 -11.83 26.59
C ALA A 24 -12.14 -10.73 27.40
N ASP A 25 -11.56 -11.07 28.54
CA ASP A 25 -10.84 -10.11 29.40
C ASP A 25 -9.56 -9.61 28.73
N PHE A 26 -8.81 -10.50 28.06
CA PHE A 26 -7.62 -10.14 27.31
C PHE A 26 -7.95 -9.23 26.12
N ARG A 27 -9.11 -9.43 25.45
CA ARG A 27 -9.56 -8.48 24.41
C ARG A 27 -9.75 -7.08 24.95
N GLN A 28 -10.35 -6.94 26.14
CA GLN A 28 -10.55 -5.63 26.76
C GLN A 28 -9.20 -4.96 27.07
N GLU A 29 -8.23 -5.73 27.57
CA GLU A 29 -6.87 -5.23 27.80
C GLU A 29 -6.21 -4.76 26.49
N ILE A 30 -6.35 -5.52 25.40
CA ILE A 30 -5.84 -5.15 24.08
C ILE A 30 -6.46 -3.84 23.60
N PHE A 31 -7.78 -3.66 23.72
CA PHE A 31 -8.45 -2.44 23.29
C PHE A 31 -7.97 -1.23 24.11
N ALA A 32 -7.80 -1.37 25.42
CA ALA A 32 -7.27 -0.33 26.27
C ALA A 32 -5.83 0.07 25.87
N LYS A 33 -4.94 -0.91 25.65
CA LYS A 33 -3.57 -0.64 25.19
C LYS A 33 -3.53 0.01 23.81
N ARG A 34 -4.39 -0.43 22.89
CA ARG A 34 -4.51 0.16 21.55
C ARG A 34 -4.91 1.62 21.59
N ALA A 35 -5.84 1.99 22.47
CA ALA A 35 -6.29 3.37 22.64
C ALA A 35 -5.16 4.32 23.09
N GLY A 36 -4.14 3.80 23.79
CA GLY A 36 -2.97 4.55 24.22
C GLY A 36 -1.90 4.77 23.14
N LEU A 37 -2.02 4.18 21.94
CA LEU A 37 -1.00 4.31 20.89
C LEU A 37 -1.01 5.70 20.24
N ALA A 38 0.16 6.34 20.17
CA ALA A 38 0.34 7.70 19.65
C ALA A 38 -0.28 7.89 18.24
N PRO A 39 -1.21 8.85 18.04
CA PRO A 39 -1.97 9.00 16.80
C PRO A 39 -1.07 9.38 15.62
N PHE A 40 -1.60 9.20 14.40
CA PHE A 40 -0.97 9.75 13.21
C PHE A 40 -1.04 11.27 13.24
N GLN A 41 0.02 11.93 12.78
CA GLN A 41 0.13 13.38 12.76
C GLN A 41 0.57 13.87 11.39
N ILE A 42 0.08 15.06 11.03
CA ILE A 42 0.46 15.78 9.83
C ILE A 42 1.52 16.81 10.25
N GLY A 43 2.68 16.77 9.61
CA GLY A 43 3.78 17.70 9.89
C GLY A 43 3.65 19.03 9.14
N LYS A 44 4.58 19.95 9.40
CA LYS A 44 4.60 21.32 8.87
C LYS A 44 4.69 21.42 7.36
N TYR A 45 5.17 20.39 6.67
CA TYR A 45 5.24 20.35 5.21
C TYR A 45 4.01 19.67 4.57
N GLY A 46 2.99 19.39 5.38
CA GLY A 46 1.79 18.66 4.98
C GLY A 46 2.01 17.17 4.77
N GLN A 47 3.12 16.62 5.27
CA GLN A 47 3.50 15.21 5.17
C GLN A 47 2.96 14.40 6.36
N LEU A 48 2.77 13.10 6.18
CA LEU A 48 2.58 12.18 7.29
C LEU A 48 3.90 12.04 8.05
N GLN A 49 3.90 12.32 9.36
CA GLN A 49 5.11 12.26 10.18
C GLN A 49 5.65 10.82 10.29
N GLU A 50 6.96 10.66 10.10
CA GLU A 50 7.65 9.38 10.31
C GLU A 50 7.95 9.10 11.78
N TRP A 51 8.20 10.16 12.55
CA TRP A 51 8.64 10.12 13.95
C TRP A 51 7.63 10.77 14.89
N ILE A 52 7.78 10.49 16.19
CA ILE A 52 7.09 11.27 17.24
C ILE A 52 7.78 12.64 17.29
N GLY A 53 7.15 13.63 16.66
CA GLY A 53 7.66 14.97 16.47
C GLY A 53 8.01 15.25 15.00
N ASP A 54 7.82 16.51 14.59
CA ASP A 54 7.93 16.96 13.20
C ASP A 54 9.39 17.16 12.76
N LYS A 55 10.07 16.03 12.53
CA LYS A 55 11.50 15.93 12.19
C LYS A 55 11.76 15.53 10.73
N ASP A 56 10.71 15.34 9.94
CA ASP A 56 10.86 14.93 8.54
C ASP A 56 11.53 16.03 7.71
N ASP A 57 12.34 15.60 6.76
CA ASP A 57 12.97 16.47 5.76
C ASP A 57 12.36 16.18 4.38
N PRO A 58 11.71 17.17 3.71
CA PRO A 58 11.18 17.03 2.36
C PRO A 58 12.22 16.65 1.30
N LYS A 59 13.52 16.86 1.55
CA LYS A 59 14.61 16.52 0.64
C LYS A 59 15.14 15.10 0.83
N ASN A 60 14.64 14.37 1.83
CA ASN A 60 15.11 13.04 2.15
C ASN A 60 14.52 12.00 1.18
N ASP A 61 15.36 11.50 0.28
CA ASP A 61 15.05 10.51 -0.75
C ASP A 61 15.26 9.04 -0.31
N HIS A 62 15.30 8.79 1.01
CA HIS A 62 15.56 7.46 1.56
C HIS A 62 14.63 6.39 0.95
N ARG A 63 15.23 5.26 0.57
CA ARG A 63 14.52 4.14 -0.10
C ARG A 63 13.40 3.52 0.75
N HIS A 64 13.47 3.60 2.08
CA HIS A 64 12.40 3.10 2.95
C HIS A 64 11.34 4.18 3.18
N VAL A 65 10.08 3.77 3.08
CA VAL A 65 8.90 4.60 3.37
C VAL A 65 8.06 3.92 4.45
N SER A 66 8.73 3.47 5.51
CA SER A 66 8.19 2.60 6.54
C SER A 66 6.97 3.14 7.28
N HIS A 67 6.89 4.47 7.46
CA HIS A 67 5.72 5.12 8.05
C HIS A 67 4.46 5.04 7.16
N LEU A 68 4.62 4.75 5.86
CA LEU A 68 3.50 4.49 4.94
C LEU A 68 2.94 3.07 5.06
N TYR A 69 3.46 2.21 5.95
CA TYR A 69 2.87 0.90 6.24
C TYR A 69 1.35 0.98 6.46
N ALA A 70 0.89 2.04 7.14
CA ALA A 70 -0.51 2.33 7.42
C ALA A 70 -1.39 2.45 6.15
N VAL A 71 -0.80 2.78 5.00
CA VAL A 71 -1.45 2.82 3.67
C VAL A 71 -1.38 1.46 2.98
N PHE A 72 -0.18 0.84 2.97
CA PHE A 72 0.05 -0.49 2.40
C PHE A 72 1.27 -1.14 3.06
N PRO A 73 1.18 -2.40 3.54
CA PRO A 73 0.08 -3.34 3.32
C PRO A 73 -1.14 -3.16 4.23
N SER A 74 -1.12 -2.25 5.20
CA SER A 74 -2.28 -2.00 6.09
C SER A 74 -3.45 -1.33 5.34
N ASN A 75 -4.46 -0.89 6.08
CA ASN A 75 -5.58 -0.08 5.59
C ASN A 75 -6.02 1.00 6.59
N GLN A 76 -5.16 1.35 7.56
CA GLN A 76 -5.44 2.39 8.55
C GLN A 76 -5.55 3.78 7.92
N ILE A 77 -4.79 4.05 6.85
CA ILE A 77 -4.89 5.28 6.05
C ILE A 77 -5.40 4.90 4.66
N ASN A 78 -6.57 5.43 4.29
CA ASN A 78 -7.23 5.17 3.01
C ASN A 78 -8.17 6.33 2.65
N ALA A 79 -8.98 6.19 1.59
CA ALA A 79 -9.90 7.25 1.15
C ALA A 79 -10.90 7.75 2.23
N SER A 80 -11.18 6.94 3.26
CA SER A 80 -12.02 7.34 4.40
C SER A 80 -11.32 8.25 5.40
N THR A 81 -9.99 8.41 5.32
CA THR A 81 -9.18 9.32 6.15
C THR A 81 -8.49 10.38 5.28
N PRO A 82 -9.26 11.28 4.61
CA PRO A 82 -8.78 12.09 3.51
C PRO A 82 -7.57 12.98 3.85
N ALA A 83 -7.54 13.58 5.05
CA ALA A 83 -6.43 14.42 5.48
C ALA A 83 -5.12 13.61 5.60
N LEU A 84 -5.17 12.46 6.29
CA LEU A 84 -4.01 11.56 6.44
C LEU A 84 -3.62 10.92 5.11
N PHE A 85 -4.59 10.63 4.24
CA PHE A 85 -4.37 10.06 2.92
C PHE A 85 -3.59 11.03 2.02
N GLN A 86 -3.96 12.31 1.99
CA GLN A 86 -3.21 13.33 1.27
C GLN A 86 -1.82 13.56 1.89
N ALA A 87 -1.72 13.56 3.22
CA ALA A 87 -0.44 13.70 3.90
C ALA A 87 0.52 12.52 3.60
N ALA A 88 -0.01 11.30 3.55
CA ALA A 88 0.76 10.11 3.17
C ALA A 88 1.19 10.17 1.69
N LYS A 89 0.32 10.65 0.79
CA LYS A 89 0.68 10.89 -0.62
C LYS A 89 1.81 11.93 -0.72
N ARG A 90 1.72 13.00 0.06
CA ARG A 90 2.76 14.05 0.14
C ARG A 90 4.11 13.49 0.61
N SER A 91 4.13 12.63 1.64
CA SER A 91 5.35 11.95 2.07
C SER A 91 5.97 11.10 0.96
N LEU A 92 5.15 10.40 0.16
CA LEU A 92 5.65 9.61 -0.97
C LEU A 92 6.26 10.50 -2.06
N ILE A 93 5.65 11.65 -2.36
CA ILE A 93 6.18 12.62 -3.32
C ILE A 93 7.57 13.11 -2.89
N PHE A 94 7.76 13.44 -1.62
CA PHE A 94 9.08 13.86 -1.08
C PHE A 94 10.15 12.78 -1.21
N ARG A 95 9.76 11.51 -1.07
CA ARG A 95 10.67 10.36 -1.21
C ARG A 95 11.05 10.05 -2.65
N GLY A 96 10.33 10.61 -3.63
CA GLY A 96 10.51 10.37 -5.05
C GLY A 96 10.29 8.93 -5.49
N ASP A 97 10.52 8.65 -6.77
CA ASP A 97 10.30 7.32 -7.37
C ASP A 97 11.57 6.46 -7.46
N ALA A 98 12.72 7.05 -7.16
CA ALA A 98 14.00 6.37 -7.14
C ALA A 98 14.07 5.31 -6.02
N GLY A 99 15.03 4.39 -6.13
CA GLY A 99 15.28 3.35 -5.14
C GLY A 99 15.57 1.98 -5.76
N THR A 100 15.81 1.02 -4.89
CA THR A 100 16.04 -0.39 -5.24
C THR A 100 14.78 -1.08 -5.76
N GLY A 101 14.90 -2.25 -6.39
CA GLY A 101 13.76 -3.01 -6.94
C GLY A 101 12.59 -3.17 -5.96
N TRP A 102 12.85 -3.60 -4.71
CA TRP A 102 11.79 -3.77 -3.70
C TRP A 102 11.15 -2.44 -3.31
N SER A 103 11.94 -1.37 -3.23
CA SER A 103 11.44 -0.02 -2.91
C SER A 103 10.51 0.45 -4.00
N LYS A 104 10.91 0.31 -5.27
CA LYS A 104 10.07 0.63 -6.43
C LYS A 104 8.78 -0.18 -6.42
N ALA A 105 8.85 -1.49 -6.20
CA ALA A 105 7.66 -2.33 -6.12
C ALA A 105 6.71 -1.88 -5.00
N TRP A 106 7.25 -1.49 -3.84
CA TRP A 106 6.43 -0.97 -2.76
C TRP A 106 5.77 0.37 -3.12
N LYS A 107 6.53 1.30 -3.73
CA LYS A 107 6.04 2.58 -4.25
C LYS A 107 4.95 2.41 -5.30
N ILE A 108 5.04 1.41 -6.19
CA ILE A 108 3.97 1.09 -7.15
C ILE A 108 2.67 0.74 -6.40
N ASN A 109 2.73 -0.10 -5.36
CA ASN A 109 1.55 -0.42 -4.54
C ASN A 109 0.97 0.85 -3.87
N PHE A 110 1.82 1.76 -3.40
CA PHE A 110 1.35 3.02 -2.82
C PHE A 110 0.66 3.91 -3.85
N TRP A 111 1.24 4.11 -5.03
CA TRP A 111 0.61 4.90 -6.10
C TRP A 111 -0.74 4.30 -6.53
N ALA A 112 -0.83 2.97 -6.59
CA ALA A 112 -2.10 2.28 -6.78
C ALA A 112 -3.09 2.62 -5.66
N ARG A 113 -2.69 2.54 -4.39
CA ARG A 113 -3.54 2.91 -3.24
C ARG A 113 -3.93 4.38 -3.22
N PHE A 114 -3.08 5.28 -3.72
CA PHE A 114 -3.34 6.71 -3.87
C PHE A 114 -4.22 7.08 -5.06
N LEU A 115 -4.77 6.06 -5.73
CA LEU A 115 -5.64 6.19 -6.89
C LEU A 115 -4.96 6.85 -8.10
N ASP A 116 -3.64 6.69 -8.21
CA ASP A 116 -2.80 7.28 -9.25
C ASP A 116 -2.30 6.19 -10.21
N GLY A 117 -3.24 5.65 -10.99
CA GLY A 117 -3.00 4.48 -11.85
C GLY A 117 -1.96 4.74 -12.95
N ASP A 118 -1.92 5.96 -13.49
CA ASP A 118 -0.95 6.34 -14.53
C ASP A 118 0.48 6.37 -13.98
N HIS A 119 0.68 6.92 -12.77
CA HIS A 119 1.99 6.94 -12.11
C HIS A 119 2.44 5.52 -11.73
N ALA A 120 1.53 4.72 -11.18
CA ALA A 120 1.80 3.32 -10.86
C ALA A 120 2.19 2.51 -12.12
N HIS A 121 1.50 2.74 -13.24
CA HIS A 121 1.80 2.09 -14.51
C HIS A 121 3.18 2.51 -15.04
N LYS A 122 3.48 3.82 -15.06
CA LYS A 122 4.79 4.33 -15.47
C LYS A 122 5.93 3.66 -14.68
N MET A 123 5.82 3.63 -13.35
CA MET A 123 6.83 3.00 -12.49
C MET A 123 6.96 1.50 -12.73
N LEU A 124 5.84 0.80 -12.98
CA LEU A 124 5.87 -0.62 -13.32
C LEU A 124 6.59 -0.87 -14.65
N THR A 125 6.33 -0.07 -15.68
CA THR A 125 7.03 -0.15 -16.96
C THR A 125 8.53 0.08 -16.79
N GLU A 126 8.91 1.13 -16.04
CA GLU A 126 10.32 1.41 -15.74
C GLU A 126 11.00 0.29 -14.95
N ALA A 127 10.27 -0.35 -14.02
CA ALA A 127 10.77 -1.50 -13.28
C ALA A 127 10.98 -2.72 -14.21
N LEU A 128 10.07 -2.96 -15.14
CA LEU A 128 10.18 -4.05 -16.11
C LEU A 128 11.36 -3.87 -17.05
N VAL A 129 11.55 -2.67 -17.60
CA VAL A 129 12.64 -2.39 -18.55
C VAL A 129 14.01 -2.36 -17.85
N ASN A 130 14.11 -1.68 -16.71
CA ASN A 130 15.42 -1.35 -16.13
C ASN A 130 15.84 -2.26 -14.97
N ASN A 131 14.93 -3.04 -14.39
CA ASN A 131 15.17 -3.82 -13.16
C ASN A 131 14.72 -5.27 -13.33
N THR A 132 14.89 -5.84 -14.52
CA THR A 132 14.48 -7.22 -14.81
C THR A 132 15.54 -7.91 -15.65
N TYR A 133 16.02 -9.06 -15.20
CA TYR A 133 16.89 -9.95 -15.96
C TYR A 133 16.10 -10.64 -17.10
N PRO A 134 16.77 -11.21 -18.13
CA PRO A 134 16.09 -11.92 -19.22
C PRO A 134 15.17 -13.07 -18.78
N ASN A 135 15.40 -13.65 -17.60
CA ASN A 135 14.56 -14.68 -16.99
C ASN A 135 13.39 -14.12 -16.16
N LEU A 136 13.05 -12.83 -16.33
CA LEU A 136 12.02 -12.10 -15.60
C LEU A 136 12.27 -11.95 -14.08
N PHE A 137 13.46 -12.31 -13.59
CA PHE A 137 13.84 -12.05 -12.21
C PHE A 137 14.20 -10.59 -12.00
N ASP A 138 13.84 -10.05 -10.84
CA ASP A 138 14.15 -8.67 -10.52
C ASP A 138 15.66 -8.44 -10.34
N ALA A 139 16.14 -7.38 -10.97
CA ALA A 139 17.51 -6.91 -10.86
C ALA A 139 17.60 -5.82 -9.78
N HIS A 140 17.74 -6.25 -8.53
CA HIS A 140 18.58 -5.53 -7.58
C HIS A 140 20.02 -5.94 -7.91
N PRO A 141 21.02 -5.06 -7.99
CA PRO A 141 22.39 -5.56 -7.97
C PRO A 141 22.75 -5.88 -6.50
N PRO A 142 22.95 -7.15 -6.07
CA PRO A 142 22.63 -8.43 -6.73
C PRO A 142 21.19 -8.96 -6.44
N PHE A 143 20.76 -10.00 -7.19
CA PHE A 143 19.40 -10.58 -7.26
C PHE A 143 18.66 -10.67 -5.92
N LYS A 144 17.37 -10.29 -5.89
CA LYS A 144 16.48 -10.45 -4.72
C LYS A 144 15.06 -10.91 -5.10
N LEU A 145 14.62 -12.04 -4.54
CA LEU A 145 13.29 -12.65 -4.77
C LEU A 145 12.10 -11.80 -4.26
N THR A 146 12.32 -10.94 -3.26
CA THR A 146 11.27 -10.14 -2.60
C THR A 146 10.57 -9.16 -3.54
N VAL A 147 11.18 -8.80 -4.66
CA VAL A 147 10.61 -7.83 -5.60
C VAL A 147 9.63 -8.49 -6.57
N THR A 148 9.95 -9.70 -7.03
CA THR A 148 9.06 -10.49 -7.89
C THR A 148 7.72 -10.77 -7.20
N SER A 149 7.74 -11.05 -5.89
CA SER A 149 6.52 -11.25 -5.11
C SER A 149 5.74 -9.96 -4.84
N ALA A 150 6.39 -8.81 -4.73
CA ALA A 150 5.76 -7.49 -4.52
C ALA A 150 5.15 -6.87 -5.79
N ARG A 151 5.57 -7.28 -7.00
CA ARG A 151 4.95 -6.87 -8.28
C ARG A 151 3.54 -7.45 -8.48
N ARG A 152 3.29 -8.69 -8.01
CA ARG A 152 1.97 -9.35 -8.10
C ARG A 152 0.84 -8.63 -7.34
N PRO A 153 1.01 -8.22 -6.07
CA PRO A 153 0.00 -7.42 -5.40
C PRO A 153 -0.14 -6.06 -6.07
N ALA A 154 0.95 -5.44 -6.58
CA ALA A 154 0.89 -4.12 -7.21
C ALA A 154 -0.03 -4.08 -8.43
N SER A 155 0.11 -5.05 -9.36
CA SER A 155 -0.81 -5.16 -10.50
C SER A 155 -2.24 -5.40 -10.02
N LEU A 156 -2.46 -6.33 -9.09
CA LEU A 156 -3.79 -6.57 -8.51
C LEU A 156 -4.39 -5.34 -7.83
N GLU A 157 -3.59 -4.52 -7.13
CA GLU A 157 -4.03 -3.30 -6.47
C GLU A 157 -4.33 -2.17 -7.47
N CYS A 158 -3.55 -2.05 -8.54
CA CYS A 158 -3.86 -1.15 -9.66
C CYS A 158 -5.20 -1.47 -10.34
N PHE A 159 -5.66 -2.72 -10.26
CA PHE A 159 -6.93 -3.14 -10.87
C PHE A 159 -8.09 -3.25 -9.87
N CYS A 160 -7.82 -3.61 -8.62
CA CYS A 160 -8.82 -3.84 -7.59
C CYS A 160 -8.25 -3.60 -6.19
N ASN A 161 -8.69 -2.53 -5.52
CA ASN A 161 -8.37 -2.35 -4.10
C ASN A 161 -9.19 -3.33 -3.24
N ARG A 162 -8.49 -4.17 -2.46
CA ARG A 162 -9.07 -5.30 -1.71
C ARG A 162 -9.46 -4.96 -0.28
N LYS A 163 -9.08 -3.80 0.28
CA LYS A 163 -9.21 -3.50 1.72
C LYS A 163 -10.23 -2.41 2.08
N THR A 164 -10.81 -1.70 1.11
CA THR A 164 -11.86 -0.71 1.37
C THR A 164 -13.27 -1.35 1.30
N ALA A 165 -14.18 -0.93 2.19
CA ALA A 165 -15.57 -1.41 2.24
C ALA A 165 -16.33 -1.16 0.92
N ASN A 166 -15.89 -0.17 0.14
CA ASN A 166 -16.23 -0.01 -1.27
C ASN A 166 -15.07 -0.50 -2.13
N SER A 167 -15.31 -1.56 -2.90
CA SER A 167 -14.35 -2.10 -3.87
C SER A 167 -14.20 -1.13 -5.04
N ILE A 168 -13.18 -0.29 -5.03
CA ILE A 168 -12.87 0.57 -6.18
C ILE A 168 -12.16 -0.30 -7.22
N CYS A 169 -12.88 -0.73 -8.26
CA CYS A 169 -12.30 -1.06 -9.56
C CYS A 169 -12.08 0.26 -10.29
N PHE A 170 -10.84 0.54 -10.68
CA PHE A 170 -10.48 1.83 -11.27
C PHE A 170 -11.20 2.09 -12.60
N PRO A 171 -11.88 3.26 -12.76
CA PRO A 171 -12.28 3.80 -14.06
C PRO A 171 -11.24 4.77 -14.66
N ARG A 172 -10.13 5.06 -13.96
CA ARG A 172 -9.10 6.04 -14.38
C ARG A 172 -7.76 5.40 -14.80
N TYR A 173 -7.83 4.25 -15.48
CA TYR A 173 -6.72 3.82 -16.33
C TYR A 173 -7.03 4.31 -17.75
N ARG A 174 -6.25 5.27 -18.27
CA ARG A 174 -6.37 5.67 -19.68
C ARG A 174 -5.67 4.59 -20.50
N ALA A 175 -6.41 3.53 -20.83
CA ALA A 175 -5.87 2.36 -21.50
C ALA A 175 -5.18 2.76 -22.82
N ARG A 176 -3.85 2.75 -22.83
CA ARG A 176 -3.06 2.63 -24.07
C ARG A 176 -2.61 1.18 -24.18
N GLY A 177 -3.40 0.36 -24.86
CA GLY A 177 -3.11 -1.06 -25.09
C GLY A 177 -4.38 -1.92 -25.18
N PRO A 178 -4.27 -3.16 -25.70
CA PRO A 178 -5.43 -4.03 -25.92
C PRO A 178 -6.08 -4.45 -24.59
N MET A 179 -7.37 -4.79 -24.69
CA MET A 179 -8.24 -5.21 -23.58
C MET A 179 -7.59 -6.29 -22.70
N VAL A 180 -7.28 -5.96 -21.44
CA VAL A 180 -6.71 -6.92 -20.48
C VAL A 180 -7.84 -7.52 -19.63
N ARG A 181 -7.99 -8.85 -19.66
CA ARG A 181 -8.85 -9.61 -18.74
C ARG A 181 -8.02 -10.12 -17.57
N PHE A 182 -8.49 -9.85 -16.35
CA PHE A 182 -8.00 -10.54 -15.15
C PHE A 182 -9.05 -11.54 -14.67
N ALA A 183 -8.65 -12.81 -14.57
CA ALA A 183 -9.42 -13.86 -13.93
C ALA A 183 -8.67 -14.34 -12.66
N ASP A 184 -9.40 -14.85 -11.68
CA ASP A 184 -8.88 -15.51 -10.46
C ASP A 184 -8.08 -14.66 -9.47
N SER A 185 -8.54 -13.44 -9.16
CA SER A 185 -8.07 -12.75 -7.95
C SER A 185 -8.79 -13.28 -6.70
N LYS A 186 -8.03 -13.79 -5.70
CA LYS A 186 -8.57 -14.16 -4.37
C LYS A 186 -8.59 -12.92 -3.45
N ARG A 187 -9.71 -12.70 -2.75
CA ARG A 187 -9.88 -11.70 -1.67
C ARG A 187 -9.91 -12.34 -0.29
N VAL A 188 -9.72 -11.52 0.74
CA VAL A 188 -10.19 -11.80 2.11
C VAL A 188 -11.71 -12.01 2.02
N ALA A 189 -12.23 -13.11 2.57
CA ALA A 189 -13.62 -13.59 2.46
C ALA A 189 -14.04 -14.32 1.16
N GLY A 190 -13.12 -14.81 0.33
CA GLY A 190 -13.42 -15.88 -0.65
C GLY A 190 -14.22 -15.50 -1.91
N LEU A 191 -14.55 -14.23 -2.12
CA LEU A 191 -15.26 -13.74 -3.32
C LEU A 191 -14.35 -13.64 -4.56
N LYS A 192 -14.82 -14.15 -5.70
CA LYS A 192 -14.19 -13.98 -7.03
C LYS A 192 -14.82 -12.80 -7.78
N TRP A 193 -13.99 -12.01 -8.48
CA TRP A 193 -14.44 -10.92 -9.35
C TRP A 193 -13.83 -11.05 -10.75
N THR A 194 -14.59 -10.62 -11.77
CA THR A 194 -14.10 -10.36 -13.13
C THR A 194 -14.35 -8.89 -13.47
N SER A 195 -13.37 -8.22 -14.06
CA SER A 195 -13.52 -6.85 -14.56
C SER A 195 -13.22 -6.81 -16.06
N ARG A 196 -13.92 -5.93 -16.79
CA ARG A 196 -13.64 -5.60 -18.20
C ARG A 196 -13.46 -4.09 -18.29
N GLY A 197 -12.33 -3.65 -18.80
CA GLY A 197 -12.12 -2.26 -19.21
C GLY A 197 -12.24 -2.15 -20.72
N THR A 198 -12.98 -1.16 -21.22
CA THR A 198 -12.95 -0.74 -22.63
C THR A 198 -12.02 0.46 -22.77
N ALA A 199 -11.23 0.51 -23.83
CA ALA A 199 -10.48 1.70 -24.17
C ALA A 199 -11.47 2.80 -24.58
N GLY A 200 -11.48 3.92 -23.87
CA GLY A 200 -12.23 5.11 -24.29
C GLY A 200 -11.47 5.83 -25.41
N ASN A 201 -12.19 6.22 -26.46
CA ASN A 201 -11.68 7.05 -27.56
C ASN A 201 -11.15 8.41 -27.07
#